data_AF-A0A7J2VWJ6-F1
#
_entry.id   AF-A0A7J2VWJ6-F1
#
_cell.length_a   1.000
_cell.length_b   1.000
_cell.length_c   1.000
_cell.angle_alpha   90.00
_cell.angle_beta   90.00
_cell.angle_gamma   90.00
#
_symmetry.space_group_name_H-M   'P 1'
#
loop_
_entity.id
_entity.type
_entity.pdbx_description
1 polymer ?
#
loop_
_entity_poly.entity_id
_entity_poly.type
_entity_poly.pdbx_seq_one_letter_code
_entity_poly.pdbx_strand_id
1 'polypeptide(L)'
;MLLQASLEFFILVSLLIIILTGVMYFSSSYYYQFNQLQIYSEANKISQSIASEINLALKAGDGYSRIFYIPEKILNSIDFEVNVTSYRVYVYWNGGSTQSVIYTKNINGTLKKGENWIRNINGEIYVN
;
A
#
# COMPACT_ATOMS: atom_id res chain seq x y z
N MET A 1 32.99 -47.73 18.04
CA MET A 1 31.77 -47.13 18.61
C MET A 1 31.77 -45.60 18.50
N LEU A 2 32.68 -44.86 19.14
CA LEU A 2 32.69 -43.38 19.06
C LEU A 2 32.81 -42.84 17.63
N LEU A 3 33.72 -43.41 16.82
CA LEU A 3 33.91 -42.96 15.42
C LEU A 3 32.67 -43.20 14.54
N GLN A 4 31.95 -44.29 14.76
CA GLN A 4 30.71 -44.62 14.04
C GLN A 4 29.59 -43.64 14.42
N ALA A 5 29.41 -43.38 15.72
CA ALA A 5 28.40 -42.43 16.22
C ALA A 5 28.65 -41.00 15.68
N SER A 6 29.91 -40.55 15.63
CA SER A 6 30.24 -39.25 15.03
C SER A 6 29.90 -39.20 13.54
N LEU A 7 30.14 -40.27 12.79
CA LEU A 7 29.87 -40.34 11.35
C LEU A 7 28.37 -40.32 11.05
N GLU A 8 27.58 -41.08 11.81
CA GLU A 8 26.12 -41.06 11.77
C GLU A 8 25.56 -39.67 12.08
N PHE A 9 26.11 -39.00 13.10
CA PHE A 9 25.77 -37.61 13.42
C PHE A 9 26.07 -36.66 12.26
N PHE A 10 27.25 -36.75 11.63
CA PHE A 10 27.59 -35.90 10.49
C PHE A 10 26.67 -36.11 9.29
N ILE A 11 26.28 -37.36 9.01
CA ILE A 11 25.32 -37.68 7.94
C ILE A 11 23.97 -37.03 8.24
N LEU A 12 23.48 -37.15 9.48
CA LEU A 12 22.21 -36.55 9.89
C LEU A 12 22.25 -35.02 9.77
N VAL A 13 23.32 -34.37 10.27
CA VAL A 13 23.49 -32.92 10.19
C VAL A 13 23.56 -32.45 8.75
N SER A 14 24.26 -33.18 7.88
CA SER A 14 24.37 -32.84 6.45
C SER A 14 23.00 -32.92 5.77
N LEU A 15 22.22 -33.96 6.07
CA LEU A 15 20.86 -34.10 5.56
C LEU A 15 19.96 -32.94 6.03
N LEU A 16 20.07 -32.53 7.30
CA LEU A 16 19.33 -31.39 7.84
C LEU A 16 19.70 -30.07 7.14
N ILE A 17 20.98 -29.84 6.87
CA ILE A 17 21.45 -28.64 6.16
C ILE A 17 20.88 -28.60 4.74
N ILE A 18 20.85 -29.74 4.03
CA ILE A 18 20.26 -29.83 2.69
C ILE A 18 18.77 -29.48 2.73
N ILE A 19 18.02 -30.05 3.68
CA ILE A 19 16.59 -29.78 3.85
C ILE A 19 16.36 -28.28 4.14
N LEU A 20 17.10 -27.71 5.08
CA LEU A 20 16.98 -26.28 5.45
C LEU A 20 17.28 -25.37 4.26
N THR A 21 18.34 -25.67 3.50
CA THR A 21 18.71 -24.89 2.32
C THR A 21 17.62 -24.96 1.25
N GLY A 22 17.07 -26.15 1.01
CA GLY A 22 15.95 -26.33 0.10
C GLY A 22 14.74 -25.50 0.51
N VAL A 23 14.32 -25.59 1.78
CA VAL A 23 13.19 -24.81 2.30
C VAL A 23 13.41 -23.31 2.16
N MET A 24 14.60 -22.81 2.53
CA MET A 24 14.93 -21.39 2.40
C MET A 24 14.83 -20.92 0.95
N TYR A 25 15.40 -21.69 0.01
CA TYR A 25 15.35 -21.36 -1.41
C TYR A 25 13.93 -21.22 -1.93
N PHE A 26 13.05 -22.19 -1.63
CA PHE A 26 11.64 -22.12 -2.05
C PHE A 26 10.90 -20.97 -1.37
N SER A 27 11.09 -20.76 -0.07
CA SER A 27 10.38 -19.73 0.72
C SER A 27 10.69 -18.28 0.29
N SER A 28 11.89 -18.02 -0.23
CA SER A 28 12.33 -16.66 -0.60
C SER A 28 11.42 -16.02 -1.66
N SER A 29 11.01 -16.81 -2.66
CA SER A 29 10.12 -16.35 -3.73
C SER A 29 8.73 -15.96 -3.20
N TYR A 30 8.18 -16.76 -2.29
CA TYR A 30 6.89 -16.49 -1.65
C TYR A 30 6.94 -15.23 -0.78
N TYR A 31 8.04 -15.03 -0.05
CA TYR A 31 8.24 -13.85 0.77
C TYR A 31 8.20 -12.57 -0.06
N TYR A 32 8.88 -12.55 -1.22
CA TYR A 32 8.87 -11.39 -2.11
C TYR A 32 7.47 -11.07 -2.65
N GLN A 33 6.74 -12.10 -3.14
CA GLN A 33 5.38 -11.91 -3.66
C GLN A 33 4.42 -11.41 -2.57
N PHE A 34 4.50 -11.99 -1.38
CA PHE A 34 3.68 -11.60 -0.25
C PHE A 34 3.93 -10.14 0.15
N ASN A 35 5.19 -9.72 0.19
CA ASN A 35 5.55 -8.33 0.49
C ASN A 35 4.97 -7.36 -0.57
N GLN A 36 5.06 -7.70 -1.87
CA GLN A 36 4.48 -6.88 -2.94
C GLN A 36 2.95 -6.77 -2.83
N LEU A 37 2.28 -7.86 -2.48
CA LEU A 37 0.84 -7.86 -2.23
C LEU A 37 0.45 -6.98 -1.03
N GLN A 38 1.24 -7.01 0.04
CA GLN A 38 1.02 -6.11 1.19
C GLN A 38 1.19 -4.64 0.82
N ILE A 39 2.25 -4.30 0.07
CA ILE A 39 2.48 -2.94 -0.42
C ILE A 39 1.33 -2.48 -1.29
N TYR A 40 0.91 -3.30 -2.26
CA TYR A 40 -0.21 -3.01 -3.14
C TYR A 40 -1.53 -2.84 -2.36
N SER A 41 -1.80 -3.73 -1.41
CA SER A 41 -3.01 -3.66 -0.57
C SER A 41 -3.06 -2.36 0.22
N GLU A 42 -1.94 -1.96 0.82
CA GLU A 42 -1.87 -0.74 1.62
C GLU A 42 -1.96 0.52 0.74
N ALA A 43 -1.27 0.55 -0.40
CA ALA A 43 -1.41 1.62 -1.38
C ALA A 43 -2.87 1.75 -1.87
N ASN A 44 -3.55 0.61 -2.06
CA ASN A 44 -4.93 0.57 -2.49
C ASN A 44 -5.89 1.10 -1.41
N LYS A 45 -5.63 0.83 -0.13
CA LYS A 45 -6.39 1.46 0.97
C LYS A 45 -6.23 2.96 0.96
N ILE A 46 -5.02 3.47 0.70
CA ILE A 46 -4.77 4.92 0.60
C ILE A 46 -5.59 5.52 -0.55
N SER A 47 -5.51 4.94 -1.75
CA SER A 47 -6.28 5.45 -2.90
C SER A 47 -7.78 5.37 -2.66
N GLN A 48 -8.27 4.28 -2.04
CA GLN A 48 -9.68 4.10 -1.71
C GLN A 48 -10.15 5.09 -0.64
N SER A 49 -9.33 5.34 0.39
CA SER A 49 -9.63 6.32 1.42
C SER A 49 -9.80 7.70 0.81
N ILE A 50 -8.84 8.17 0.01
CA ILE A 50 -8.91 9.48 -0.65
C ILE A 50 -10.12 9.56 -1.59
N ALA A 51 -10.35 8.52 -2.40
CA ALA A 51 -11.50 8.47 -3.29
C ALA A 51 -12.83 8.50 -2.53
N SER A 52 -12.90 7.81 -1.39
CA SER A 52 -14.07 7.81 -0.52
C SER A 52 -14.34 9.20 0.04
N GLU A 53 -13.31 9.94 0.44
CA GLU A 53 -13.45 11.31 0.95
C GLU A 53 -13.99 12.29 -0.09
N ILE A 54 -13.43 12.24 -1.29
CA ILE A 54 -13.91 13.05 -2.43
C ILE A 54 -15.37 12.71 -2.74
N ASN A 55 -15.69 11.41 -2.81
CA ASN A 55 -17.04 10.96 -3.12
C ASN A 55 -18.04 11.30 -2.01
N LEU A 56 -17.62 11.24 -0.74
CA LEU A 56 -18.43 11.65 0.40
C LEU A 56 -18.70 13.15 0.37
N ALA A 57 -17.68 13.96 0.12
CA ALA A 57 -17.84 15.41 -0.02
C ALA A 57 -18.83 15.75 -1.14
N LEU A 58 -18.74 15.07 -2.28
CA LEU A 58 -19.67 15.26 -3.40
C LEU A 58 -21.09 14.85 -3.03
N LYS A 59 -21.27 13.68 -2.40
CA LYS A 59 -22.59 13.13 -2.02
C LYS A 59 -23.27 13.93 -0.91
N ALA A 60 -22.50 14.44 0.05
CA ALA A 60 -23.02 15.26 1.13
C ALA A 60 -23.56 16.60 0.63
N GLY A 61 -23.00 17.10 -0.47
CA GLY A 61 -23.43 18.33 -1.11
C GLY A 61 -22.83 19.58 -0.47
N ASP A 62 -23.45 20.71 -0.77
CA ASP A 62 -22.95 22.04 -0.39
C ASP A 62 -22.85 22.21 1.13
N GLY A 63 -21.78 22.85 1.59
CA GLY A 63 -21.50 23.07 3.01
C GLY A 63 -20.78 21.92 3.72
N TYR A 64 -20.53 20.80 3.04
CA TYR A 64 -19.65 19.75 3.59
C TYR A 64 -18.24 20.28 3.78
N SER A 65 -17.67 20.03 4.95
CA SER A 65 -16.31 20.47 5.31
C SER A 65 -15.75 19.53 6.37
N ARG A 66 -14.59 18.92 6.10
CA ARG A 66 -13.86 18.17 7.12
C ARG A 66 -12.39 18.02 6.82
N ILE A 67 -11.65 17.62 7.84
CA ILE A 67 -10.25 17.26 7.74
C ILE A 67 -10.14 15.75 7.54
N PHE A 68 -9.22 15.33 6.68
CA PHE A 68 -8.82 13.93 6.54
C PHE A 68 -7.30 13.82 6.40
N TYR A 69 -6.76 12.63 6.64
CA TYR A 69 -5.33 12.38 6.71
C TYR A 69 -4.88 11.42 5.62
N ILE A 70 -3.79 11.77 4.94
CA ILE A 70 -3.06 10.90 4.01
C ILE A 70 -1.75 10.50 4.69
N PRO A 71 -1.42 9.20 4.80
CA PRO A 71 -0.17 8.78 5.44
C PRO A 71 1.05 9.31 4.69
N GLU A 72 2.15 9.52 5.42
CA GLU A 72 3.41 9.97 4.82
C GLU A 72 4.07 8.90 3.93
N LYS A 73 3.89 7.63 4.30
CA LYS A 73 4.51 6.47 3.67
C LYS A 73 3.58 5.26 3.66
N ILE A 74 3.72 4.42 2.65
CA ILE A 74 3.12 3.08 2.62
C ILE A 74 3.93 2.18 3.56
N LEU A 75 3.25 1.46 4.46
CA LEU A 75 3.87 0.58 5.47
C LEU A 75 5.01 1.29 6.24
N ASN A 76 4.84 2.58 6.54
CA ASN A 76 5.79 3.45 7.28
C ASN A 76 7.21 3.57 6.66
N SER A 77 7.42 3.09 5.44
CA SER A 77 8.78 2.97 4.87
C SER A 77 8.87 3.37 3.40
N ILE A 78 7.80 3.19 2.62
CA ILE A 78 7.81 3.38 1.18
C ILE A 78 7.22 4.74 0.82
N ASP A 79 8.00 5.56 0.12
CA ASP A 79 7.55 6.82 -0.43
C ASP A 79 6.62 6.61 -1.63
N PHE A 80 5.62 7.48 -1.73
CA PHE A 80 4.63 7.45 -2.79
C PHE A 80 4.19 8.86 -3.17
N GLU A 81 3.54 8.95 -4.33
CA GLU A 81 2.93 10.15 -4.88
C GLU A 81 1.44 9.92 -5.13
N VAL A 82 0.64 10.97 -4.90
CA VAL A 82 -0.80 10.96 -5.16
C VAL A 82 -1.09 11.90 -6.32
N ASN A 83 -1.89 11.43 -7.29
CA ASN A 83 -2.40 12.28 -8.36
C ASN A 83 -3.89 12.05 -8.55
N VAL A 84 -4.64 13.12 -8.79
CA VAL A 84 -6.08 13.03 -9.07
C VAL A 84 -6.32 13.55 -10.47
N THR A 85 -6.74 12.66 -11.35
CA THR A 85 -7.03 13.00 -12.74
C THR A 85 -8.08 12.05 -13.30
N SER A 86 -8.89 12.54 -14.23
CA SER A 86 -9.74 11.68 -15.06
C SER A 86 -10.63 10.73 -14.26
N TYR A 87 -11.36 11.27 -13.28
CA TYR A 87 -12.26 10.50 -12.38
C TYR A 87 -11.56 9.42 -11.56
N ARG A 88 -10.25 9.55 -11.33
CA ARG A 88 -9.46 8.56 -10.61
C ARG A 88 -8.46 9.24 -9.67
N VAL A 89 -8.25 8.61 -8.51
CA VAL A 89 -7.14 8.88 -7.61
C VAL A 89 -6.10 7.81 -7.85
N TYR A 90 -4.91 8.23 -8.25
CA TYR A 90 -3.74 7.39 -8.46
C TYR A 90 -2.79 7.51 -7.28
N VAL A 91 -2.23 6.37 -6.89
CA VAL A 91 -1.14 6.28 -5.92
C VAL A 91 0.01 5.55 -6.61
N TYR A 92 1.15 6.21 -6.72
CA TYR A 92 2.36 5.70 -7.38
C TYR A 92 3.46 5.49 -6.33
N TRP A 93 4.15 4.36 -6.39
CA TRP A 93 5.33 4.09 -5.57
C TRP A 93 6.42 3.42 -6.39
N ASN A 94 7.62 3.32 -5.84
CA ASN A 94 8.71 2.59 -6.48
C ASN A 94 8.38 1.09 -6.52
N GLY A 95 7.90 0.61 -7.68
CA GLY A 95 7.49 -0.78 -7.90
C GLY A 95 6.05 -0.96 -8.37
N GLY A 96 5.24 0.11 -8.44
CA GLY A 96 3.88 -0.03 -8.98
C GLY A 96 2.99 1.20 -8.82
N SER A 97 1.73 0.99 -9.18
CA SER A 97 0.68 1.97 -8.95
C SER A 97 -0.65 1.27 -8.69
N THR A 98 -1.56 2.00 -8.05
CA THR A 98 -2.96 1.61 -7.90
C THR A 98 -3.85 2.82 -8.10
N GLN A 99 -5.14 2.56 -8.30
CA GLN A 99 -6.11 3.60 -8.58
C GLN A 99 -7.47 3.29 -7.98
N SER A 100 -8.20 4.34 -7.64
CA SER A 100 -9.58 4.25 -7.17
C SER A 100 -10.45 5.29 -7.87
N VAL A 101 -11.72 4.94 -8.09
CA VAL A 101 -12.65 5.76 -8.88
C VAL A 101 -13.30 6.83 -8.01
N ILE A 102 -13.42 8.03 -8.55
CA ILE A 102 -14.15 9.16 -7.99
C ILE A 102 -15.26 9.62 -8.95
N TYR A 103 -16.30 10.23 -8.41
CA TYR A 103 -17.52 10.57 -9.15
C TYR A 103 -17.52 11.98 -9.74
N THR A 104 -16.47 12.76 -9.49
CA THR A 104 -16.33 14.12 -10.03
C THR A 104 -14.92 14.35 -10.53
N LYS A 105 -14.80 15.20 -11.56
CA LYS A 105 -13.53 15.76 -12.04
C LYS A 105 -13.27 17.17 -11.52
N ASN A 106 -14.28 17.80 -10.90
CA ASN A 106 -14.24 19.18 -10.44
C ASN A 106 -13.60 19.21 -9.05
N ILE A 107 -12.29 19.01 -9.02
CA ILE A 107 -11.48 19.03 -7.80
C ILE A 107 -10.44 20.14 -7.96
N ASN A 108 -10.52 21.13 -7.08
CA ASN A 108 -9.65 22.28 -7.05
C ASN A 108 -8.69 22.17 -5.86
N GLY A 109 -7.40 22.35 -6.12
CA GLY A 109 -6.35 22.27 -5.11
C GLY A 109 -5.47 21.02 -5.26
N THR A 110 -4.54 20.85 -4.32
CA THR A 110 -3.54 19.78 -4.34
C THR A 110 -3.60 18.98 -3.06
N LEU A 111 -3.67 17.64 -3.21
CA LEU A 111 -3.53 16.73 -2.08
C LEU A 111 -2.08 16.74 -1.61
N LYS A 112 -1.88 16.87 -0.30
CA LYS A 112 -0.57 16.72 0.33
C LYS A 112 -0.57 15.52 1.27
N LYS A 113 0.61 14.99 1.58
CA LYS A 113 0.74 14.04 2.68
C LYS A 113 0.41 14.75 3.99
N GLY A 114 -0.11 13.99 4.95
CA GLY A 114 -0.59 14.51 6.21
C GLY A 114 -2.02 15.03 6.14
N GLU A 115 -2.25 16.14 6.83
CA GLU A 115 -3.58 16.73 7.00
C GLU A 115 -4.06 17.45 5.73
N ASN A 116 -5.28 17.17 5.28
CA ASN A 116 -5.93 17.82 4.15
C ASN A 116 -7.34 18.28 4.56
N TRP A 117 -7.68 19.52 4.25
CA TRP A 117 -9.03 20.03 4.43
C TRP A 117 -9.82 19.88 3.13
N ILE A 118 -10.94 19.14 3.18
CA ILE A 118 -11.84 18.98 2.04
C ILE A 118 -13.14 19.74 2.27
N ARG A 119 -13.60 20.44 1.23
CA ARG A 119 -14.84 21.22 1.21
C ARG A 119 -15.62 20.99 -0.07
N ASN A 120 -16.94 21.05 0.01
CA ASN A 120 -17.82 21.13 -1.15
C ASN A 120 -18.49 22.52 -1.17
N ILE A 121 -18.28 23.26 -2.24
CA ILE A 121 -18.86 24.58 -2.47
C ILE A 121 -19.56 24.54 -3.83
N ASN A 122 -20.89 24.63 -3.84
CA ASN A 122 -21.71 24.60 -5.05
C ASN A 122 -21.50 23.37 -5.96
N GLY A 123 -21.13 22.21 -5.39
CA GLY A 123 -20.87 20.98 -6.16
C GLY A 123 -19.44 20.86 -6.70
N GLU A 124 -18.57 21.83 -6.42
CA GLU A 124 -17.13 21.74 -6.67
C GLU A 124 -16.38 21.35 -5.39
N ILE A 125 -15.44 20.42 -5.52
CA ILE A 125 -14.64 19.93 -4.41
C ILE A 125 -13.36 20.76 -4.31
N TYR A 126 -13.09 21.31 -3.13
CA TYR A 126 -11.85 22.01 -2.82
C TYR A 126 -11.04 21.22 -1.81
N VAL A 127 -9.74 21.07 -2.05
CA VAL A 127 -8.83 20.33 -1.18
C VAL A 127 -7.58 21.16 -0.86
N ASN A 128 -7.19 21.10 0.43
CA ASN A 128 -6.15 21.85 1.15
C ASN A 128 -6.67 23.15 1.78
#